data_AF-A0A1Y6CHW8-F1
#
_entry.id   AF-A0A1Y6CHW8-F1
#
_cell.length_a   1.000
_cell.length_b   1.000
_cell.length_c   1.000
_cell.angle_alpha   90.00
_cell.angle_beta   90.00
_cell.angle_gamma   90.00
#
_symmetry.space_group_name_H-M   'P 1'
#
loop_
_entity.id
_entity.type
_entity.pdbx_description
1 polymer ?
#
loop_
_entity_poly.entity_id
_entity_poly.type
_entity_poly.pdbx_seq_one_letter_code
_entity_poly.pdbx_strand_id
1 'polypeptide(L)' 'MNTAQQKRFNSLYRKHVSALKRQGKAAATIDSYSRAVRRICDFFDCPPDVLTRLQLEAYFESLVSTHSWSTVKVDRNGL' A
#
# COMPACT_ATOMS: atom_id res chain seq x y z
N MET A 1 3.95 -9.90 10.46
CA MET A 1 3.81 -10.93 9.42
C MET A 1 4.75 -12.07 9.79
N ASN A 2 4.37 -13.32 9.53
CA ASN A 2 5.32 -14.43 9.64
C ASN A 2 6.30 -14.48 8.44
N THR A 3 7.34 -15.31 8.52
CA THR A 3 8.39 -15.40 7.48
C THR A 3 7.84 -15.72 6.07
N ALA A 4 6.80 -16.57 5.98
CA ALA A 4 6.19 -16.92 4.70
C ALA A 4 5.39 -15.74 4.12
N GLN A 5 4.62 -15.05 4.96
CA GLN A 5 3.90 -13.83 4.61
C GLN A 5 4.86 -12.71 4.19
N GLN A 6 6.01 -12.55 4.87
CA GLN A 6 7.01 -11.55 4.50
C GLN A 6 7.60 -11.82 3.11
N LYS A 7 7.90 -13.09 2.78
CA LYS A 7 8.35 -13.46 1.43
C LYS A 7 7.29 -13.16 0.37
N ARG A 8 6.02 -13.43 0.69
CA ARG A 8 4.87 -13.12 -0.17
C ARG A 8 4.72 -11.62 -0.39
N PHE A 9 4.74 -10.83 0.69
CA PHE A 9 4.75 -9.37 0.66
C PHE A 9 5.87 -8.84 -0.24
N ASN A 10 7.12 -9.28 -0.01
CA ASN A 10 8.27 -8.82 -0.79
C ASN A 10 8.12 -9.11 -2.29
N SER A 11 7.55 -10.26 -2.65
CA SER A 11 7.28 -10.63 -4.04
C SER A 11 6.23 -9.71 -4.68
N LEU A 12 5.11 -9.49 -4.00
CA LEU A 12 4.02 -8.62 -4.45
C LEU A 12 4.45 -7.16 -4.55
N TYR A 13 5.19 -6.68 -3.55
CA TYR A 13 5.77 -5.34 -3.55
C TYR A 13 6.68 -5.10 -4.75
N ARG A 14 7.59 -6.03 -5.07
CA ARG A 14 8.44 -5.92 -6.27
C ARG A 14 7.63 -5.91 -7.56
N LYS A 15 6.56 -6.72 -7.65
CA LYS A 15 5.65 -6.73 -8.80
C LYS A 15 4.95 -5.38 -8.96
N HIS A 16 4.45 -4.81 -7.87
CA HIS A 16 3.80 -3.50 -7.84
C HIS A 16 4.74 -2.39 -8.31
N VAL A 17 5.95 -2.28 -7.71
CA VAL A 17 6.97 -1.29 -8.13
C VAL A 17 7.32 -1.45 -9.62
N SER A 18 7.49 -2.68 -10.09
CA SER A 18 7.80 -2.96 -11.49
C SER A 18 6.65 -2.57 -12.43
N ALA A 19 5.40 -2.75 -12.00
CA ALA A 19 4.23 -2.31 -12.75
C ALA A 19 4.17 -0.79 -12.86
N LEU A 20 4.40 -0.05 -11.76
CA LEU A 20 4.42 1.41 -11.77
C LEU A 20 5.52 1.96 -12.69
N LYS A 21 6.69 1.32 -12.73
CA LYS A 21 7.76 1.64 -13.69
C LYS A 21 7.31 1.44 -15.13
N ARG A 22 6.68 0.32 -15.45
CA ARG A 22 6.14 0.05 -16.80
C ARG A 22 5.03 1.01 -17.21
N GLN A 23 4.28 1.54 -16.25
CA GLN A 23 3.28 2.59 -16.49
C GLN A 23 3.89 3.98 -16.74
N GLY A 24 5.22 4.13 -16.70
CA GLY A 24 5.89 5.41 -16.90
C GLY A 24 5.66 6.41 -15.77
N LYS A 25 5.34 5.95 -14.56
CA LYS A 25 5.14 6.85 -13.41
C LYS A 25 6.47 7.50 -13.00
N ALA A 26 6.40 8.77 -12.59
CA ALA A 26 7.55 9.48 -12.04
C ALA A 26 8.09 8.79 -10.78
N ALA A 27 9.40 8.91 -10.51
CA ALA A 27 10.05 8.28 -9.36
C ALA A 27 9.38 8.64 -8.03
N ALA A 28 8.98 9.91 -7.85
CA ALA A 28 8.28 10.38 -6.66
C ALA A 28 6.89 9.72 -6.49
N THR A 29 6.18 9.48 -7.60
CA THR A 29 4.89 8.77 -7.59
C THR A 29 5.09 7.30 -7.25
N ILE A 30 6.12 6.65 -7.81
CA ILE A 30 6.45 5.26 -7.48
C ILE A 30 6.73 5.11 -5.99
N ASP A 31 7.58 5.98 -5.43
CA ASP A 31 7.88 5.97 -4.00
C ASP A 31 6.63 6.18 -3.14
N SER A 32 5.81 7.17 -3.51
CA SER A 32 4.58 7.50 -2.79
C SER A 32 3.57 6.36 -2.79
N TYR A 33 3.31 5.75 -3.95
CA TYR A 33 2.34 4.64 -4.07
C TYR A 33 2.87 3.38 -3.39
N SER A 34 4.18 3.11 -3.51
CA SER A 34 4.81 1.99 -2.80
C SER A 34 4.79 2.17 -1.29
N ARG A 35 4.81 3.42 -0.79
CA ARG A 35 4.62 3.73 0.63
C ARG A 35 3.21 3.40 1.10
N ALA A 36 2.18 3.66 0.29
CA ALA A 36 0.80 3.32 0.62
C ALA A 36 0.62 1.81 0.85
N VAL A 37 1.17 0.98 -0.06
CA VAL A 37 1.15 -0.49 0.08
C VAL A 37 1.85 -0.95 1.36
N ARG A 38 3.01 -0.38 1.69
CA ARG A 38 3.71 -0.69 2.95
C ARG A 38 2.86 -0.34 4.17
N ARG A 39 2.36 0.89 4.23
CA ARG A 39 1.57 1.39 5.36
C ARG A 39 0.36 0.50 5.66
N ILE A 40 -0.42 0.14 4.65
CA ILE A 40 -1.63 -0.67 4.89
C ILE A 40 -1.29 -2.11 5.28
N CYS A 41 -0.21 -2.68 4.73
CA CYS A 41 0.24 -4.02 5.10
C CYS A 41 0.81 -4.05 6.52
N ASP A 42 1.53 -3.00 6.92
CA ASP A 42 2.05 -2.84 8.28
C ASP A 42 0.89 -2.58 9.28
N PHE A 43 -0.16 -1.86 8.87
CA PHE A 43 -1.33 -1.57 9.70
C PHE A 43 -2.12 -2.82 10.10
N PHE A 44 -2.27 -3.78 9.18
CA PHE A 44 -3.00 -5.05 9.44
C PHE A 44 -2.08 -6.25 9.68
N ASP A 45 -0.78 -6.04 9.64
CA ASP A 45 0.23 -7.08 9.73
C ASP A 45 0.06 -8.24 8.71
N CYS A 46 -0.41 -7.92 7.50
CA CYS A 46 -0.76 -8.92 6.48
C CYS A 46 -0.34 -8.53 5.04
N PRO A 47 -0.04 -9.50 4.16
CA PRO A 47 0.27 -9.23 2.76
C PRO A 47 -0.87 -8.51 2.00
N PRO A 48 -0.56 -7.73 0.94
CA PRO A 48 -1.56 -6.90 0.28
C PRO A 48 -2.64 -7.71 -0.44
N ASP A 49 -2.36 -8.97 -0.78
CA ASP A 49 -3.28 -9.84 -1.52
C ASP A 49 -4.27 -10.60 -0.62
N VAL A 50 -4.20 -10.44 0.69
CA VAL A 50 -5.20 -10.95 1.65
C VAL A 50 -6.04 -9.83 2.27
N LEU A 51 -5.81 -8.58 1.86
CA LEU A 51 -6.60 -7.44 2.34
C LEU A 51 -8.05 -7.58 1.90
N THR A 52 -8.94 -7.44 2.87
CA THR A 52 -10.39 -7.45 2.63
C THR A 52 -10.91 -6.03 2.41
N ARG A 53 -12.08 -5.92 1.78
CA ARG A 53 -12.72 -4.61 1.59
C ARG A 53 -13.02 -3.90 2.91
N LEU A 54 -13.45 -4.63 3.94
CA LEU A 54 -13.68 -4.09 5.28
C LEU A 54 -12.40 -3.53 5.91
N GLN A 55 -11.27 -4.18 5.69
CA GLN A 55 -9.96 -3.67 6.13
C GLN A 55 -9.56 -2.41 5.36
N LEU A 56 -9.84 -2.33 4.06
CA LEU A 56 -9.60 -1.08 3.30
C LEU A 56 -10.45 0.07 3.86
N GLU A 57 -11.74 -0.17 4.15
CA GLU A 57 -12.64 0.83 4.73
C GLU A 57 -12.14 1.31 6.10
N ALA A 58 -11.83 0.38 7.01
CA ALA A 58 -11.27 0.69 8.32
C ALA A 58 -9.92 1.42 8.25
N TYR A 59 -9.05 1.06 7.30
CA TYR A 59 -7.80 1.76 7.06
C TYR A 59 -8.04 3.21 6.67
N PHE A 60 -8.95 3.45 5.71
CA PHE A 60 -9.23 4.80 5.26
C PHE A 60 -9.93 5.62 6.34
N GLU A 61 -10.88 5.09 7.12
CA GLU A 61 -11.47 5.78 8.28
C GLU A 61 -10.41 6.24 9.29
N SER A 62 -9.48 5.35 9.65
CA SER A 62 -8.33 5.69 10.50
C SER A 62 -7.43 6.73 9.84
N LEU A 63 -7.19 6.63 8.53
CA LEU A 63 -6.33 7.54 7.79
C LEU A 63 -6.91 8.96 7.72
N VAL A 64 -8.22 9.13 7.51
CA VAL A 64 -8.85 10.46 7.43
C VAL A 64 -8.83 11.18 8.77
N SER A 65 -8.89 10.44 9.88
CA SER A 65 -8.86 11.02 11.23
C SER A 65 -7.45 11.38 11.71
N THR A 66 -6.41 10.75 11.15
CA THR A 66 -5.02 10.88 11.65
C THR A 66 -4.07 11.59 10.69
N HIS A 67 -4.41 11.73 9.41
CA HIS A 67 -3.51 12.27 8.38
C HIS A 67 -4.15 13.36 7.54
N SER A 68 -3.30 14.16 6.88
CA SER A 68 -3.75 15.18 5.94
C SER A 68 -4.51 14.59 4.76
N TRP A 69 -5.41 15.37 4.17
CA TRP A 69 -6.14 14.95 2.97
C TRP A 69 -5.21 14.66 1.77
N SER A 70 -4.06 15.31 1.70
CA SER A 70 -3.03 15.00 0.70
C SER A 70 -2.50 13.58 0.85
N THR A 71 -2.26 13.12 2.08
CA THR A 71 -1.84 11.74 2.36
C THR A 71 -2.95 10.75 1.99
N VAL A 72 -4.20 11.04 2.38
CA VAL A 72 -5.35 10.18 2.05
C VAL A 72 -5.49 10.00 0.54
N LYS A 73 -5.36 11.08 -0.23
CA LYS A 73 -5.42 11.03 -1.70
C LYS A 73 -4.28 10.19 -2.30
N VAL A 74 -3.07 10.33 -1.78
CA VAL A 74 -1.90 9.57 -2.27
C VAL A 74 -2.11 8.08 -2.01
N ASP A 75 -2.52 7.71 -0.79
CA ASP A 75 -2.74 6.31 -0.45
C ASP A 75 -3.89 5.69 -1.25
N ARG A 76 -4.99 6.43 -1.45
CA ARG A 76 -6.11 5.98 -2.28
C ARG A 76 -5.74 5.79 -3.75
N ASN A 77 -4.80 6.56 -4.28
CA ASN A 77 -4.36 6.41 -5.66
C ASN A 77 -3.26 5.34 -5.82
N GLY A 78 -2.60 4.96 -4.73
CA GLY A 78 -1.51 3.99 -4.72
C GLY A 78 -1.94 2.55 -4.45
N LEU A 79 -3.10 2.36 -3.82
CA LEU A 79 -3.74 1.07 -3.54
C LEU A 79 -4.76 0.71 -4.63
#